data_AF-A0A212KGK5-F1
#
_entry.id   AF-A0A212KGK5-F1
#
_cell.length_a   1.000
_cell.length_b   1.000
_cell.length_c   1.000
_cell.angle_alpha   90.00
_cell.angle_beta   90.00
_cell.angle_gamma   90.00
#
_symmetry.space_group_name_H-M   'P 1'
#
loop_
_entity.id
_entity.type
_entity.pdbx_description
1 polymer ?
#
loop_
_entity_poly.entity_id
_entity_poly.type
_entity_poly.pdbx_seq_one_letter_code
_entity_poly.pdbx_strand_id
1 'polypeptide(L)'
;MGTESSKLSPLTALGWRDDGMPTCRIPRLRKREGRCYELALRGCLQAPEWELIHGECNGHNGTRIGHAWLEFDGEAYCPVLDECLPIPVFVSRLGATEHVRYTADEALFMKLRHWHMGPWEVR
;
A
#
# COMPACT_ATOMS: atom_id res chain seq x y z
N MET A 1 -31.43 -13.15 10.32
CA MET A 1 -30.19 -13.95 10.14
C MET A 1 -29.04 -13.03 10.47
N GLY A 2 -28.23 -13.42 11.47
CA GLY A 2 -27.26 -12.54 12.11
C GLY A 2 -26.18 -12.05 11.15
N THR A 3 -25.92 -10.74 11.19
CA THR A 3 -24.72 -10.16 10.60
C THR A 3 -23.54 -10.56 11.51
N GLU A 4 -22.84 -11.63 11.16
CA GLU A 4 -21.54 -11.91 11.74
C GLU A 4 -20.64 -10.71 11.45
N SER A 5 -20.40 -9.90 12.48
CA SER A 5 -19.33 -8.93 12.48
C SER A 5 -18.04 -9.70 12.28
N SER A 6 -17.53 -9.70 11.05
CA SER A 6 -16.32 -10.44 10.65
C SER A 6 -15.14 -9.93 11.47
N LYS A 7 -14.87 -10.57 12.60
CA LYS A 7 -13.67 -10.31 13.39
C LYS A 7 -12.48 -10.74 12.54
N LEU A 8 -11.67 -9.77 12.13
CA LEU A 8 -10.38 -10.01 11.48
C LEU A 8 -9.60 -11.08 12.24
N SER A 9 -8.98 -12.01 11.51
CA SER A 9 -8.21 -13.09 12.13
C SER A 9 -7.01 -12.53 12.90
N PRO A 10 -6.58 -13.21 13.99
CA PRO A 10 -5.36 -12.84 14.70
C PRO A 10 -4.12 -12.79 13.79
N LEU A 11 -4.10 -13.60 12.73
CA LEU A 11 -3.02 -13.65 11.75
C LEU A 11 -2.91 -12.33 10.98
N THR A 12 -4.04 -11.72 10.60
CA THR A 12 -4.02 -10.44 9.86
C THR A 12 -3.43 -9.31 10.70
N ALA A 13 -3.59 -9.35 12.03
CA ALA A 13 -2.96 -8.38 12.92
C ALA A 13 -1.44 -8.57 13.05
N LEU A 14 -0.92 -9.75 12.70
CA LEU A 14 0.50 -10.09 12.71
C LEU A 14 1.15 -10.00 11.33
N GLY A 15 0.44 -9.48 10.32
CA GLY A 15 0.95 -9.36 8.96
C GLY A 15 0.76 -10.61 8.09
N TRP A 16 -0.17 -11.51 8.45
CA TRP A 16 -0.44 -12.74 7.69
C TRP A 16 -1.91 -12.87 7.28
N ARG A 17 -2.16 -13.32 6.06
CA ARG A 17 -3.49 -13.70 5.56
C ARG A 17 -3.84 -15.11 6.05
N ASP A 18 -5.12 -15.47 5.99
CA ASP A 18 -5.59 -16.81 6.38
C ASP A 18 -5.10 -17.91 5.42
N ASP A 19 -4.68 -17.54 4.21
CA ASP A 19 -4.05 -18.41 3.21
C ASP A 19 -2.53 -18.59 3.42
N GLY A 20 -1.96 -17.99 4.48
CA GLY A 20 -0.54 -18.06 4.81
C GLY A 20 0.34 -17.07 4.06
N MET A 21 -0.21 -16.23 3.19
CA MET A 21 0.55 -15.20 2.49
C MET A 21 0.77 -13.96 3.38
N PRO A 22 1.90 -13.24 3.23
CA PRO A 22 2.12 -12.00 3.96
C PRO A 22 1.09 -10.94 3.54
N THR A 23 0.64 -10.12 4.48
CA THR A 23 -0.21 -8.95 4.21
C THR A 23 0.40 -7.67 4.73
N CYS A 24 0.51 -6.72 3.82
CA CYS A 24 0.87 -5.33 4.07
C CYS A 24 -0.34 -4.47 4.51
N ARG A 25 -1.55 -5.06 4.62
CA ARG A 25 -2.77 -4.35 4.99
C ARG A 25 -2.72 -3.93 6.46
N ILE A 26 -2.92 -2.64 6.72
CA ILE A 26 -3.12 -2.13 8.08
C ILE A 26 -4.61 -2.17 8.43
N PRO A 27 -5.05 -3.01 9.38
CA PRO A 27 -6.48 -3.18 9.69
C PRO A 27 -7.06 -2.02 10.53
N ARG A 28 -8.39 -1.91 10.55
CA ARG A 28 -9.18 -1.04 11.46
C ARG A 28 -8.86 0.46 11.38
N LEU A 29 -8.50 0.95 10.19
CA LEU A 29 -8.31 2.38 9.93
C LEU A 29 -9.60 3.04 9.43
N ARG A 30 -10.08 4.07 10.14
CA ARG A 30 -11.31 4.81 9.78
C ARG A 30 -11.16 5.78 8.60
N LYS A 31 -9.96 6.32 8.35
CA LYS A 31 -9.70 7.28 7.27
C LYS A 31 -8.36 6.99 6.60
N ARG A 32 -8.42 6.64 5.31
CA ARG A 32 -7.27 6.24 4.47
C ARG A 32 -6.90 7.27 3.41
N GLU A 33 -7.86 8.05 2.93
CA GLU A 33 -7.64 9.11 1.95
C GLU A 33 -6.55 10.10 2.42
N GLY A 34 -5.67 10.48 1.49
CA GLY A 34 -4.55 11.39 1.75
C GLY A 34 -3.37 10.77 2.52
N ARG A 35 -3.41 9.46 2.82
CA ARG A 35 -2.38 8.78 3.64
C ARG A 35 -1.64 7.68 2.89
N CYS A 36 -1.65 7.70 1.55
CA CYS A 36 -1.03 6.66 0.72
C CYS A 36 0.44 6.41 1.12
N TYR A 37 1.26 7.45 1.22
CA TYR A 37 2.66 7.36 1.63
C TYR A 37 2.85 6.75 3.02
N GLU A 38 2.11 7.24 4.02
CA GLU A 38 2.17 6.72 5.39
C GLU A 38 1.78 5.24 5.46
N LEU A 39 0.65 4.90 4.84
CA LEU A 39 0.08 3.56 4.94
C LEU A 39 0.86 2.55 4.10
N ALA A 40 1.37 2.93 2.94
CA ALA A 40 2.22 2.08 2.11
C ALA A 40 3.54 1.79 2.84
N LEU A 41 4.19 2.80 3.42
CA LEU A 41 5.41 2.58 4.21
C LEU A 41 5.16 1.64 5.39
N ARG A 42 4.08 1.84 6.15
CA ARG A 42 3.74 0.94 7.27
C ARG A 42 3.48 -0.49 6.79
N GLY A 43 2.78 -0.65 5.67
CA GLY A 43 2.53 -1.96 5.08
C GLY A 43 3.81 -2.66 4.64
N CYS A 44 4.72 -1.94 3.99
CA CYS A 44 6.05 -2.43 3.60
C CYS A 44 6.86 -2.92 4.80
N LEU A 45 6.86 -2.15 5.90
CA LEU A 45 7.59 -2.54 7.11
C LEU A 45 6.92 -3.69 7.87
N GLN A 46 5.61 -3.88 7.73
CA GLN A 46 4.87 -5.01 8.33
C GLN A 46 5.08 -6.30 7.55
N ALA A 47 5.18 -6.22 6.23
CA ALA A 47 5.35 -7.35 5.32
C ALA A 47 6.50 -7.03 4.35
N PRO A 48 7.76 -7.28 4.75
CA PRO A 48 8.96 -6.90 3.99
C PRO A 48 9.07 -7.52 2.60
N GLU A 49 8.27 -8.54 2.30
CA GLU A 49 8.12 -9.14 0.97
C GLU A 49 7.44 -8.19 -0.02
N TRP A 50 6.65 -7.23 0.47
CA TRP A 50 5.98 -6.23 -0.34
C TRP A 50 6.89 -5.03 -0.59
N GLU A 51 7.07 -4.68 -1.85
CA GLU A 51 7.86 -3.53 -2.25
C GLU A 51 7.01 -2.26 -2.27
N LEU A 52 7.53 -1.17 -1.72
CA LEU A 52 6.90 0.14 -1.72
C LEU A 52 7.12 0.82 -3.05
N ILE A 53 6.03 1.21 -3.73
CA ILE A 53 6.09 1.94 -4.99
C ILE A 53 5.67 3.39 -4.75
N HIS A 54 6.48 4.32 -5.25
CA HIS A 54 6.11 5.72 -5.44
C HIS A 54 5.86 5.99 -6.92
N GLY A 55 4.77 6.69 -7.22
CA GLY A 55 4.41 6.99 -8.60
C GLY A 55 3.21 7.92 -8.69
N GLU A 56 2.38 7.68 -9.69
CA GLU A 56 1.18 8.45 -9.95
C GLU A 56 -0.03 7.59 -10.28
N CYS A 57 -1.21 8.10 -9.98
CA CYS A 57 -2.49 7.55 -10.38
C CYS A 57 -3.44 8.67 -10.82
N ASN A 58 -4.54 8.30 -11.45
CA ASN A 58 -5.65 9.21 -11.72
C ASN A 58 -6.45 9.42 -10.43
N GLY A 59 -6.57 10.69 -10.01
CA GLY A 59 -7.48 11.12 -8.96
C GLY A 59 -8.93 11.04 -9.40
N HIS A 60 -9.86 11.25 -8.46
CA HIS A 60 -11.30 11.17 -8.72
C HIS A 60 -11.80 12.13 -9.81
N ASN A 61 -11.12 13.26 -10.00
CA ASN A 61 -11.40 14.28 -11.01
C ASN A 61 -10.64 14.06 -12.34
N GLY A 62 -9.96 12.92 -12.50
CA GLY A 62 -9.14 12.63 -13.68
C GLY A 62 -7.77 13.32 -13.70
N THR A 63 -7.42 14.11 -12.69
CA THR A 63 -6.07 14.71 -12.59
C THR A 63 -5.03 13.68 -12.15
N ARG A 64 -3.80 13.83 -12.62
CA ARG A 64 -2.66 13.05 -12.13
C ARG A 64 -2.32 13.48 -10.71
N ILE A 65 -2.28 12.52 -9.80
CA ILE A 65 -1.89 12.73 -8.40
C ILE A 65 -0.72 11.83 -8.04
N GLY A 66 0.18 12.33 -7.20
CA GLY A 66 1.20 11.48 -6.58
C GLY A 66 0.54 10.42 -5.72
N HIS A 67 1.02 9.18 -5.84
CA HIS A 67 0.46 8.03 -5.13
C HIS A 67 1.56 7.09 -4.66
N ALA A 68 1.24 6.33 -3.61
CA ALA A 68 2.07 5.24 -3.12
C ALA A 68 1.22 3.99 -2.89
N TRP A 69 1.73 2.86 -3.36
CA TRP A 69 1.10 1.54 -3.24
C TRP A 69 2.18 0.49 -2.96
N LEU A 70 1.74 -0.77 -2.81
CA LEU A 70 2.62 -1.89 -2.50
C LEU A 70 2.44 -2.98 -3.55
N GLU A 71 3.53 -3.66 -3.93
CA GLU A 71 3.49 -4.78 -4.88
C GLU A 71 4.17 -6.02 -4.31
N PHE A 72 3.56 -7.19 -4.53
CA PHE A 72 4.12 -8.49 -4.20
C PHE A 72 3.41 -9.58 -5.02
N ASP A 73 4.17 -10.53 -5.56
CA ASP A 73 3.65 -11.73 -6.23
C ASP A 73 2.53 -11.46 -7.27
N GLY A 74 2.73 -10.43 -8.11
CA GLY A 74 1.77 -10.06 -9.15
C GLY A 74 0.53 -9.30 -8.67
N GLU A 75 0.41 -9.04 -7.36
CA GLU A 75 -0.64 -8.21 -6.76
C GLU A 75 -0.12 -6.80 -6.42
N ALA A 76 -0.99 -5.81 -6.58
CA ALA A 76 -0.81 -4.45 -6.11
C ALA A 76 -1.87 -4.13 -5.02
N TYR A 77 -1.42 -3.65 -3.87
CA TYR A 77 -2.28 -3.18 -2.78
C TYR A 77 -2.33 -1.65 -2.74
N CYS A 78 -3.52 -1.07 -2.88
CA CYS A 78 -3.74 0.35 -2.67
C CYS A 78 -4.16 0.63 -1.22
N PRO A 79 -3.34 1.35 -0.44
CA PRO A 79 -3.67 1.62 0.96
C PRO A 79 -4.86 2.56 1.13
N VAL A 80 -5.16 3.37 0.12
CA VAL A 80 -6.27 4.34 0.11
C VAL A 80 -7.60 3.63 -0.14
N LEU A 81 -7.66 2.76 -1.14
CA LEU A 81 -8.84 1.97 -1.47
C LEU A 81 -9.02 0.77 -0.53
N ASP A 82 -7.95 0.34 0.14
CA ASP A 82 -7.90 -0.88 0.94
C ASP A 82 -8.19 -2.15 0.12
N GLU A 83 -7.68 -2.18 -1.12
CA GLU A 83 -7.93 -3.24 -2.10
C GLU A 83 -6.60 -3.80 -2.65
N CYS A 84 -6.54 -5.13 -2.79
CA CYS A 84 -5.53 -5.81 -3.60
C CYS A 84 -6.11 -6.11 -4.99
N LEU A 85 -5.34 -5.86 -6.05
CA LEU A 85 -5.70 -6.16 -7.43
C LEU A 85 -4.49 -6.76 -8.14
N PRO A 86 -4.67 -7.62 -9.16
CA PRO A 86 -3.56 -7.97 -10.06
C PRO A 86 -2.95 -6.70 -10.66
N ILE A 87 -1.62 -6.61 -10.74
CA ILE A 87 -0.91 -5.42 -11.23
C ILE A 87 -1.45 -4.90 -12.58
N PRO A 88 -1.73 -5.73 -13.60
CA PRO A 88 -2.29 -5.23 -14.87
C PRO A 88 -3.66 -4.55 -14.69
N VAL A 89 -4.48 -5.08 -13.78
CA VAL A 89 -5.79 -4.50 -13.45
C VAL A 89 -5.61 -3.19 -12.69
N PHE A 90 -4.68 -3.15 -11.74
CA PHE A 90 -4.33 -1.94 -11.00
C PHE A 90 -3.91 -0.78 -11.92
N VAL A 91 -2.97 -1.05 -12.83
CA VAL A 91 -2.46 -0.10 -13.82
C VAL A 91 -3.59 0.40 -14.72
N SER A 92 -4.39 -0.51 -15.29
CA SER A 92 -5.49 -0.11 -16.18
C SER A 92 -6.60 0.68 -15.47
N ARG A 93 -6.95 0.30 -14.24
CA ARG A 93 -8.05 0.91 -13.47
C ARG A 93 -7.69 2.28 -12.93
N LEU A 94 -6.47 2.46 -12.41
CA LEU A 94 -6.05 3.70 -11.78
C LEU A 94 -5.13 4.55 -12.67
N GLY A 95 -4.80 4.08 -13.87
CA GLY A 95 -3.78 4.68 -14.71
C GLY A 95 -2.41 4.71 -14.01
N ALA A 96 -2.10 3.70 -13.19
CA ALA A 96 -0.92 3.75 -12.34
C ALA A 96 0.37 3.84 -13.17
N THR A 97 1.30 4.70 -12.75
CA THR A 97 2.62 4.83 -13.36
C THR A 97 3.66 4.82 -12.25
N GLU A 98 4.47 3.77 -12.21
CA GLU A 98 5.60 3.63 -11.29
C GLU A 98 6.69 4.64 -11.63
N HIS A 99 7.22 5.32 -10.62
CA HIS A 99 8.41 6.16 -10.74
C HIS A 99 9.61 5.52 -10.05
N VAL A 100 9.43 5.05 -8.81
CA VAL A 100 10.49 4.44 -8.00
C VAL A 100 9.92 3.32 -7.12
N ARG A 101 10.74 2.31 -6.89
CA ARG A 101 10.47 1.12 -6.06
C ARG A 101 11.49 1.03 -4.94
N TYR A 102 11.03 0.59 -3.77
CA TYR A 102 11.86 0.42 -2.58
C TYR A 102 11.54 -0.92 -1.91
N THR A 103 12.59 -1.64 -1.55
CA THR A 103 12.52 -2.70 -0.54
C THR A 103 12.20 -2.10 0.84
N ALA A 104 11.84 -2.93 1.81
CA ALA A 104 11.56 -2.48 3.18
C ALA A 104 12.77 -1.76 3.84
N ASP A 105 13.98 -2.25 3.60
CA ASP A 105 15.21 -1.66 4.13
C ASP A 105 15.49 -0.28 3.50
N GLU A 106 15.33 -0.17 2.18
CA GLU A 106 15.46 1.11 1.48
C GLU A 106 14.40 2.11 1.94
N ALA A 107 13.15 1.67 2.09
CA ALA A 107 12.05 2.50 2.55
C ALA A 107 12.29 2.98 4.00
N LEU A 108 12.81 2.12 4.88
CA LEU A 108 13.20 2.49 6.25
C LEU A 108 14.34 3.52 6.23
N PHE A 109 15.38 3.28 5.42
CA PHE A 109 16.50 4.20 5.27
C PHE A 109 16.02 5.58 4.79
N MET A 110 15.17 5.62 3.77
CA MET A 110 14.63 6.87 3.23
C MET A 110 13.76 7.62 4.23
N LYS A 111 12.92 6.92 5.00
CA LYS A 111 12.15 7.50 6.12
C LYS A 111 13.09 8.16 7.14
N LEU A 112 14.16 7.48 7.54
CA LEU A 112 15.12 7.99 8.53
C LEU A 112 15.92 9.18 7.99
N ARG A 113 16.29 9.13 6.70
CA ARG A 113 17.03 10.19 6.02
C ARG A 113 16.21 11.48 5.88
N HIS A 114 14.93 11.35 5.51
CA HIS A 114 14.09 12.50 5.16
C HIS A 114 13.15 12.95 6.28
N TRP A 115 12.97 12.17 7.35
CA TRP A 115 12.06 12.47 8.47
C TRP A 115 10.58 12.64 8.08
N HIS A 116 10.18 12.15 6.90
CA HIS A 116 8.79 11.98 6.49
C HIS A 116 8.64 10.68 5.68
N MET A 117 7.40 10.27 5.38
CA MET A 117 7.08 8.96 4.83
C MET A 117 7.00 8.92 3.29
N GLY A 118 7.54 9.96 2.64
CA GLY A 118 7.41 10.20 1.21
C GLY A 118 6.47 11.38 0.87
N PRO A 119 6.39 11.77 -0.41
CA PRO A 119 7.31 11.36 -1.48
C PRO A 119 8.72 11.90 -1.20
N TRP A 120 9.77 11.08 -1.42
CA TRP A 120 11.15 11.50 -1.17
C TRP A 120 11.87 12.06 -2.40
N GLU A 121 11.43 11.64 -3.59
CA GLU A 121 11.89 12.19 -4.86
C GLU A 121 11.30 13.59 -5.06
N VAL A 122 12.17 14.56 -5.35
CA VAL A 122 11.76 15.90 -5.76
C VAL A 122 11.46 15.83 -7.27
N ARG A 123 10.27 16.24 -7.67
CA ARG A 123 9.90 16.40 -9.08
C ARG A 123 10.52 17.65 -9.67
#